data_AF-A0AAV5C1N9-F1
#
_entry.id   AF-A0AAV5C1N9-F1
#
_cell.length_a   1.000
_cell.length_b   1.000
_cell.length_c   1.000
_cell.angle_alpha   90.00
_cell.angle_beta   90.00
_cell.angle_gamma   90.00
#
_symmetry.space_group_name_H-M   'P 1'
#
loop_
_entity.id
_entity.type
_entity.pdbx_description
1 polymer ?
#
loop_
_entity_poly.entity_id
_entity_poly.type
_entity_poly.pdbx_seq_one_letter_code
_entity_poly.pdbx_strand_id
1 'polypeptide(L)'
;MDLSRPESSDLSLGLAHAHARVHAVATPLRLFDDSEDVKSEGVGGGEAEGDREDDDGGDQHFSLLGHALCVKRPRRALNGGGGGEASSCSSSSAALRPAKRQATGECGGADLEARRAAVRAWGNQSLAEADPDVHELMERELDRQVRGIELIASENFACRAVLDALGSHLTNKYSEGHPGARYYGGNQHIDAIERLCHERALAAFGLDPACWGVNVQPYSCTSANLAVYTGLLQPKDRIMGLEPPSGGHVSHGYYTPSGKKVSGASIFFESLSYKVNPQTGLIDYDKLEERAMDFHPKILICGGSSYPREWDFARMRLIADKCGAVLMCDMAHISGLVAAKVHDYCSGSFF
;
A
#
# COMPACT_ATOMS: atom_id res chain seq x y z
N MET A 1 -53.32 26.06 10.94
CA MET A 1 -53.55 27.13 9.95
C MET A 1 -52.56 26.90 8.84
N ASP A 2 -53.10 26.54 7.68
CA ASP A 2 -52.45 26.09 6.47
C ASP A 2 -52.13 27.28 5.56
N LEU A 3 -50.95 27.32 4.95
CA LEU A 3 -50.65 28.14 3.77
C LEU A 3 -49.61 27.43 2.90
N SER A 4 -50.12 26.83 1.83
CA SER A 4 -49.45 26.08 0.78
C SER A 4 -48.91 26.96 -0.37
N ARG A 5 -47.59 26.87 -0.61
CA ARG A 5 -46.83 26.94 -1.90
C ARG A 5 -47.04 28.17 -2.85
N PRO A 6 -46.41 28.22 -4.06
CA PRO A 6 -45.10 28.85 -4.28
C PRO A 6 -45.11 29.90 -5.43
N GLU A 7 -44.07 30.73 -5.56
CA GLU A 7 -43.85 31.51 -6.80
C GLU A 7 -42.45 31.30 -7.37
N SER A 8 -42.47 30.99 -8.66
CA SER A 8 -41.38 30.87 -9.62
C SER A 8 -40.87 32.23 -10.08
N SER A 9 -39.58 32.36 -10.36
CA SER A 9 -39.09 33.35 -11.31
C SER A 9 -37.96 32.77 -12.16
N ASP A 10 -38.31 32.54 -13.43
CA ASP A 10 -37.41 32.38 -14.55
C ASP A 10 -36.48 33.60 -14.69
N LEU A 11 -35.21 33.35 -14.96
CA LEU A 11 -34.39 34.27 -15.75
C LEU A 11 -33.43 33.45 -16.61
N SER A 12 -33.81 33.33 -17.88
CA SER A 12 -33.01 32.82 -18.98
C SER A 12 -31.88 33.79 -19.33
N LEU A 13 -30.67 33.27 -19.57
CA LEU A 13 -29.72 33.85 -20.51
C LEU A 13 -29.04 32.69 -21.23
N GLY A 14 -29.41 32.52 -22.50
CA GLY A 14 -28.83 31.53 -23.39
C GLY A 14 -27.49 31.99 -23.97
N LEU A 15 -26.63 31.03 -24.27
CA LEU A 15 -25.64 31.14 -25.34
C LEU A 15 -25.38 29.74 -25.92
N ALA A 16 -25.32 29.71 -27.25
CA ALA A 16 -25.48 28.55 -28.09
C ALA A 16 -24.18 27.75 -28.32
N HIS A 17 -24.40 26.47 -28.64
CA HIS A 17 -23.62 25.54 -29.47
C HIS A 17 -22.08 25.62 -29.50
N ALA A 18 -21.46 24.51 -29.08
CA ALA A 18 -20.49 23.79 -29.92
C ALA A 18 -20.37 22.32 -29.48
N HIS A 19 -20.83 21.41 -30.34
CA HIS A 19 -20.48 20.00 -30.29
C HIS A 19 -19.00 19.84 -30.65
N ALA A 20 -18.18 19.36 -29.71
CA ALA A 20 -16.85 18.83 -30.01
C ALA A 20 -16.72 17.43 -29.39
N ARG A 21 -16.95 16.41 -30.22
CA ARG A 21 -16.49 15.04 -29.95
C ARG A 21 -14.97 15.06 -29.92
N VAL A 22 -14.37 14.83 -28.75
CA VAL A 22 -12.94 14.52 -28.65
C VAL A 22 -12.81 13.00 -28.63
N HIS A 23 -12.36 12.44 -29.75
CA HIS A 23 -11.89 11.06 -29.82
C HIS A 23 -10.63 10.94 -28.96
N ALA A 24 -10.69 10.17 -27.87
CA ALA A 24 -9.49 9.69 -27.20
C ALA A 24 -8.84 8.62 -28.09
N VAL A 25 -7.78 9.00 -28.80
CA VAL A 25 -6.90 8.05 -29.48
C VAL A 25 -5.97 7.47 -28.42
N ALA A 26 -6.05 6.16 -28.20
CA ALA A 26 -5.13 5.44 -27.33
C ALA A 26 -3.72 5.43 -27.94
N THR A 27 -2.78 6.12 -27.29
CA THR A 27 -1.35 6.04 -27.64
C THR A 27 -0.76 4.77 -27.02
N PRO A 28 -0.16 3.85 -27.79
CA PRO A 28 0.49 2.67 -27.21
C PRO A 28 1.79 3.05 -26.51
N LEU A 29 2.02 2.48 -25.33
CA LEU A 29 3.30 2.48 -24.62
C LEU A 29 4.38 1.87 -25.54
N ARG A 30 5.31 2.71 -26.03
CA ARG A 30 6.53 2.24 -26.69
C ARG A 30 7.56 1.89 -25.61
N LEU A 31 7.85 0.59 -25.54
CA LEU A 31 8.98 0.01 -24.84
C LEU A 31 10.29 0.50 -25.48
N PHE A 32 11.28 0.76 -24.64
CA PHE A 32 12.63 1.20 -25.00
C PHE A 32 13.23 0.43 -26.19
N ASP A 33 13.64 1.15 -27.23
CA ASP A 33 14.92 0.90 -27.90
C ASP A 33 15.37 2.12 -28.73
N ASP A 34 16.66 2.08 -29.04
CA ASP A 34 17.48 2.95 -29.89
C ASP A 34 18.08 4.22 -29.24
N SER A 35 19.28 4.01 -28.72
CA SER A 35 20.34 4.99 -28.53
C SER A 35 20.76 5.61 -29.86
N GLU A 36 20.68 6.94 -29.99
CA GLU A 36 21.39 7.69 -31.02
C GLU A 36 22.53 8.52 -30.41
N ASP A 37 23.68 8.39 -31.06
CA ASP A 37 24.96 9.02 -30.78
C ASP A 37 24.93 10.54 -30.71
N VAL A 38 25.71 11.10 -29.78
CA VAL A 38 26.30 12.44 -29.92
C VAL A 38 27.80 12.37 -29.65
N LYS A 39 28.57 12.63 -30.71
CA LYS A 39 30.03 12.81 -30.70
C LYS A 39 30.43 14.09 -29.96
N SER A 40 31.55 14.03 -29.24
CA SER A 40 32.48 15.16 -29.12
C SER A 40 33.93 14.67 -29.05
N GLU A 41 34.77 15.35 -29.80
CA GLU A 41 36.15 15.07 -30.19
C GLU A 41 37.18 15.13 -29.05
N GLY A 42 38.34 14.48 -29.25
CA GLY A 42 39.53 14.80 -28.45
C GLY A 42 40.70 13.81 -28.44
N VAL A 43 41.45 13.74 -29.55
CA VAL A 43 42.93 13.59 -29.64
C VAL A 43 43.65 12.42 -28.93
N GLY A 44 44.37 11.61 -29.73
CA GLY A 44 45.74 11.21 -29.37
C GLY A 44 46.15 9.75 -29.63
N GLY A 45 46.83 9.53 -30.77
CA GLY A 45 48.08 8.75 -30.83
C GLY A 45 48.05 7.22 -30.76
N GLY A 46 48.46 6.59 -31.87
CA GLY A 46 49.64 5.73 -31.82
C GLY A 46 49.45 4.22 -31.64
N GLU A 47 49.75 3.53 -32.74
CA GLU A 47 50.46 2.24 -32.80
C GLU A 47 49.68 0.93 -32.71
N ALA A 48 50.13 0.05 -33.61
CA ALA A 48 49.59 -1.24 -33.96
C ALA A 48 50.47 -2.34 -33.37
N GLU A 49 49.85 -3.43 -32.94
CA GLU A 49 50.34 -4.82 -32.86
C GLU A 49 49.13 -5.59 -32.28
N GLY A 50 48.47 -6.51 -32.97
CA GLY A 50 49.02 -7.75 -33.47
C GLY A 50 48.76 -8.84 -32.43
N ASP A 51 47.59 -9.50 -32.45
CA ASP A 51 47.50 -10.95 -32.30
C ASP A 51 46.06 -11.48 -32.42
N ARG A 52 45.98 -12.71 -32.90
CA ARG A 52 44.78 -13.46 -33.26
C ARG A 52 44.09 -13.97 -31.99
N GLU A 53 42.80 -13.69 -31.83
CA GLU A 53 41.98 -14.33 -30.80
C GLU A 53 41.14 -15.46 -31.44
N ASP A 54 41.48 -16.70 -31.04
CA ASP A 54 40.64 -17.87 -31.20
C ASP A 54 39.40 -17.72 -30.29
N ASP A 55 38.22 -17.77 -30.91
CA ASP A 55 36.90 -17.79 -30.27
C ASP A 55 36.72 -19.13 -29.54
N ASP A 56 36.95 -19.17 -28.22
CA ASP A 56 36.47 -20.24 -27.34
C ASP A 56 35.48 -19.67 -26.31
N GLY A 57 34.24 -20.14 -26.40
CA GLY A 57 33.07 -19.58 -25.72
C GLY A 57 33.12 -19.72 -24.20
N GLY A 58 33.36 -18.60 -23.52
CA GLY A 58 33.32 -18.50 -22.05
C GLY A 58 31.90 -18.29 -21.48
N ASP A 59 31.62 -18.91 -20.33
CA ASP A 59 30.43 -18.67 -19.51
C ASP A 59 30.33 -17.18 -19.12
N GLN A 60 29.20 -16.52 -19.41
CA GLN A 60 29.00 -15.11 -19.08
C GLN A 60 28.79 -14.92 -17.57
N HIS A 61 29.65 -14.11 -16.98
CA HIS A 61 29.59 -13.70 -15.58
C HIS A 61 29.10 -12.25 -15.48
N PHE A 62 28.17 -11.98 -14.57
CA PHE A 62 27.80 -10.62 -14.20
C PHE A 62 27.47 -10.51 -12.71
N SER A 63 27.51 -9.29 -12.17
CA SER A 63 27.28 -9.01 -10.75
C SER A 63 25.96 -8.27 -10.57
N LEU A 64 25.13 -8.75 -9.64
CA LEU A 64 23.93 -8.03 -9.20
C LEU A 64 24.04 -7.80 -7.69
N LEU A 65 23.99 -6.52 -7.29
CA LEU A 65 24.12 -6.10 -5.88
C LEU A 65 25.37 -6.66 -5.17
N GLY A 66 26.49 -6.76 -5.89
CA GLY A 66 27.77 -7.20 -5.33
C GLY A 66 27.96 -8.72 -5.27
N HIS A 67 26.98 -9.50 -5.72
CA HIS A 67 27.09 -10.95 -5.81
C HIS A 67 27.34 -11.40 -7.25
N ALA A 68 28.45 -12.12 -7.48
CA ALA A 68 28.78 -12.66 -8.79
C ALA A 68 27.85 -13.83 -9.14
N LEU A 69 27.19 -13.73 -10.29
CA LEU A 69 26.30 -14.75 -10.85
C LEU A 69 26.87 -15.24 -12.19
N CYS A 70 26.72 -16.54 -12.44
CA CYS A 70 27.17 -17.22 -13.66
C CYS A 70 25.96 -17.86 -14.35
N VAL A 71 25.74 -17.55 -15.63
CA VAL A 71 24.68 -18.18 -16.43
C VAL A 71 25.30 -19.25 -17.32
N LYS A 72 25.14 -20.53 -16.94
CA LYS A 72 25.52 -21.65 -17.80
C LYS A 72 24.43 -21.93 -18.84
N ARG A 73 24.75 -21.78 -20.12
CA ARG A 73 23.84 -22.17 -21.21
C ARG A 73 23.72 -23.71 -21.28
N PRO A 74 22.54 -24.27 -21.60
CA PRO A 74 22.39 -25.72 -21.70
C PRO A 74 23.20 -26.26 -22.89
N ARG A 75 24.08 -27.24 -22.66
CA ARG A 75 24.79 -27.95 -23.73
C ARG A 75 23.78 -28.69 -24.61
N ARG A 76 23.79 -28.39 -25.92
CA ARG A 76 23.12 -29.18 -26.96
C ARG A 76 23.74 -30.59 -26.95
N ALA A 77 22.90 -31.61 -26.82
CA ALA A 77 23.32 -33.01 -26.89
C ALA A 77 23.78 -33.33 -28.32
N LEU A 78 25.06 -33.64 -28.49
CA LEU A 78 25.59 -34.30 -29.68
C LEU A 78 26.13 -35.68 -29.26
N ASN A 79 25.59 -36.70 -29.90
CA ASN A 79 26.07 -38.07 -29.88
C ASN A 79 27.51 -38.13 -30.40
N GLY A 80 28.38 -38.87 -29.72
CA GLY A 80 29.69 -39.25 -30.26
C GLY A 80 30.65 -39.68 -29.16
N GLY A 81 31.05 -40.95 -29.17
CA GLY A 81 31.96 -41.54 -28.20
C GLY A 81 33.42 -41.12 -28.37
N GLY A 82 34.23 -41.43 -27.37
CA GLY A 82 35.68 -41.30 -27.39
C GLY A 82 36.22 -41.09 -25.98
N GLY A 83 37.08 -42.02 -25.54
CA GLY A 83 37.67 -42.02 -24.20
C GLY A 83 38.73 -40.93 -23.99
N GLY A 84 39.02 -40.69 -22.72
CA GLY A 84 40.08 -39.78 -22.29
C GLY A 84 40.00 -39.54 -20.78
N GLU A 85 41.07 -39.88 -20.09
CA GLU A 85 41.23 -39.87 -18.64
C GLU A 85 41.08 -38.46 -18.05
N ALA A 86 40.44 -38.36 -16.88
CA ALA A 86 40.52 -37.16 -16.06
C ALA A 86 40.59 -37.52 -14.57
N SER A 87 41.61 -36.93 -13.97
CA SER A 87 42.14 -37.02 -12.63
C SER A 87 41.13 -36.84 -11.49
N SER A 88 41.43 -37.56 -10.42
CA SER A 88 40.90 -37.46 -9.06
C SER A 88 40.84 -36.05 -8.48
N CYS A 89 39.68 -35.70 -7.92
CA CYS A 89 39.63 -34.98 -6.64
C CYS A 89 38.40 -35.46 -5.85
N SER A 90 38.70 -36.07 -4.71
CA SER A 90 37.72 -36.56 -3.74
C SER A 90 37.27 -35.40 -2.86
N SER A 91 35.96 -35.13 -2.83
CA SER A 91 35.34 -34.48 -1.68
C SER A 91 33.90 -34.97 -1.52
N SER A 92 33.71 -35.64 -0.40
CA SER A 92 32.47 -36.19 0.12
C SER A 92 31.46 -35.09 0.44
N SER A 93 30.32 -35.11 -0.25
CA SER A 93 29.04 -34.68 0.32
C SER A 93 27.93 -35.52 -0.31
N ALA A 94 27.28 -36.31 0.53
CA ALA A 94 26.11 -37.11 0.17
C ALA A 94 24.92 -36.18 -0.08
N ALA A 95 24.80 -35.64 -1.29
CA ALA A 95 23.59 -35.00 -1.77
C ALA A 95 22.78 -36.03 -2.55
N LEU A 96 21.63 -36.42 -1.99
CA LEU A 96 20.57 -37.17 -2.66
C LEU A 96 20.23 -36.47 -4.00
N ARG A 97 20.74 -37.01 -5.11
CA ARG A 97 20.28 -36.63 -6.45
C ARG A 97 18.89 -37.23 -6.65
N PRO A 98 17.84 -36.45 -6.98
CA PRO A 98 16.58 -37.04 -7.40
C PRO A 98 16.83 -37.77 -8.71
N ALA A 99 16.62 -39.09 -8.71
CA ALA A 99 16.72 -39.91 -9.91
C ALA A 99 15.71 -39.39 -10.95
N LYS A 100 16.21 -39.12 -12.15
CA LYS A 100 15.42 -38.72 -13.32
C LYS A 100 14.38 -39.81 -13.59
N ARG A 101 13.13 -39.58 -13.16
CA ARG A 101 12.02 -40.54 -13.30
C ARG A 101 11.77 -40.77 -14.80
N GLN A 102 12.03 -42.00 -15.23
CA GLN A 102 11.74 -42.48 -16.57
C GLN A 102 10.22 -42.47 -16.74
N ALA A 103 9.74 -41.70 -17.72
CA ALA A 103 8.32 -41.65 -18.06
C ALA A 103 7.95 -42.95 -18.78
N THR A 104 7.50 -43.95 -18.03
CA THR A 104 6.70 -45.04 -18.59
C THR A 104 5.24 -44.57 -18.61
N GLY A 105 4.72 -44.42 -19.83
CA GLY A 105 3.29 -44.20 -20.08
C GLY A 105 2.47 -45.33 -19.45
N GLU A 106 1.20 -45.03 -19.17
CA GLU A 106 0.15 -45.92 -18.63
C GLU A 106 -0.20 -45.85 -17.13
N CYS A 107 0.27 -44.84 -16.37
CA CYS A 107 -0.16 -44.65 -14.96
C CYS A 107 -0.65 -43.23 -14.59
N GLY A 108 -1.05 -42.41 -15.56
CA GLY A 108 -1.32 -40.98 -15.34
C GLY A 108 -2.56 -40.63 -14.51
N GLY A 109 -3.56 -41.52 -14.45
CA GLY A 109 -4.85 -41.24 -13.78
C GLY A 109 -4.86 -41.51 -12.27
N ALA A 110 -4.30 -42.64 -11.83
CA ALA A 110 -4.25 -43.01 -10.41
C ALA A 110 -3.27 -42.13 -9.61
N ASP A 111 -2.16 -41.72 -10.22
CA ASP A 111 -1.19 -40.80 -9.62
C ASP A 111 -1.77 -39.38 -9.45
N LEU A 112 -2.58 -38.90 -10.40
CA LEU A 112 -3.20 -37.57 -10.30
C LEU A 112 -4.27 -37.51 -9.20
N GLU A 113 -5.12 -38.53 -9.09
CA GLU A 113 -6.18 -38.54 -8.08
C GLU A 113 -5.61 -38.73 -6.67
N ALA A 114 -4.56 -39.56 -6.51
CA ALA A 114 -3.82 -39.66 -5.25
C ALA A 114 -3.18 -38.32 -4.84
N ARG A 115 -2.59 -37.59 -5.80
CA ARG A 115 -2.03 -36.26 -5.55
C ARG A 115 -3.10 -35.23 -5.19
N ARG A 116 -4.27 -35.25 -5.85
CA ARG A 116 -5.42 -34.41 -5.50
C ARG A 116 -5.95 -34.73 -4.10
N ALA A 117 -6.06 -36.01 -3.76
CA ALA A 117 -6.48 -36.44 -2.44
C ALA A 117 -5.50 -35.95 -1.36
N ALA A 118 -4.19 -36.05 -1.60
CA ALA A 118 -3.18 -35.54 -0.68
C ALA A 118 -3.27 -34.02 -0.48
N VAL A 119 -3.45 -33.24 -1.56
CA VAL A 119 -3.62 -31.78 -1.48
C VAL A 119 -4.89 -31.41 -0.72
N ARG A 120 -6.02 -32.08 -0.99
CA ARG A 120 -7.28 -31.85 -0.25
C ARG A 120 -7.15 -32.24 1.21
N ALA A 121 -6.49 -33.35 1.50
CA ALA A 121 -6.27 -33.84 2.85
C ALA A 121 -5.46 -32.83 3.67
N TRP A 122 -4.42 -32.24 3.08
CA TRP A 122 -3.64 -31.19 3.73
C TRP A 122 -4.40 -29.86 3.84
N GLY A 123 -5.01 -29.39 2.74
CA GLY A 123 -5.63 -28.06 2.68
C GLY A 123 -6.92 -27.89 3.47
N ASN A 124 -7.55 -28.98 3.93
CA ASN A 124 -8.79 -28.95 4.72
C ASN A 124 -8.57 -29.28 6.21
N GLN A 125 -7.32 -29.39 6.66
CA GLN A 125 -7.03 -29.63 8.08
C GLN A 125 -7.47 -28.44 8.92
N SER A 126 -7.93 -28.73 10.14
CA SER A 126 -8.06 -27.68 11.14
C SER A 126 -6.67 -27.17 11.54
N LEU A 127 -6.58 -25.94 12.06
CA LEU A 127 -5.30 -25.40 12.51
C LEU A 127 -4.66 -26.26 13.61
N ALA A 128 -5.46 -26.83 14.52
CA ALA A 128 -4.99 -27.73 15.57
C ALA A 128 -4.29 -29.00 15.04
N GLU A 129 -4.67 -29.47 13.85
CA GLU A 129 -4.05 -30.63 13.21
C GLU A 129 -2.88 -30.24 12.31
N ALA A 130 -3.02 -29.14 11.57
CA ALA A 130 -2.02 -28.67 10.61
C ALA A 130 -0.80 -28.06 11.30
N ASP A 131 -1.02 -27.31 12.39
CA ASP A 131 -0.01 -26.60 13.16
C ASP A 131 -0.43 -26.49 14.65
N PRO A 132 -0.24 -27.58 15.45
CA PRO A 132 -0.64 -27.61 16.85
C PRO A 132 0.11 -26.57 17.70
N ASP A 133 1.33 -26.20 17.33
CA ASP A 133 2.15 -25.23 18.07
C ASP A 133 1.53 -23.82 17.94
N VAL A 134 1.14 -23.41 16.72
CA VAL A 134 0.43 -22.14 16.51
C VAL A 134 -0.93 -22.15 17.18
N HIS A 135 -1.68 -23.27 17.09
CA HIS A 135 -2.96 -23.39 17.77
C HIS A 135 -2.84 -23.19 19.28
N GLU A 136 -1.85 -23.81 19.93
CA GLU A 136 -1.62 -23.65 21.37
C GLU A 136 -1.29 -22.18 21.74
N LEU A 137 -0.46 -21.50 20.93
CA LEU A 137 -0.16 -20.08 21.14
C LEU A 137 -1.41 -19.20 21.00
N MET A 138 -2.31 -19.52 20.05
CA MET A 138 -3.58 -18.80 19.89
C MET A 138 -4.51 -19.00 21.09
N GLU A 139 -4.61 -20.22 21.63
CA GLU A 139 -5.42 -20.48 22.83
C GLU A 139 -4.84 -19.76 24.07
N ARG A 140 -3.51 -19.69 24.20
CA ARG A 140 -2.85 -18.92 25.26
C ARG A 140 -3.10 -17.41 25.13
N GLU A 141 -3.10 -16.87 23.92
CA GLU A 141 -3.43 -15.45 23.68
C GLU A 141 -4.91 -15.16 23.96
N LEU A 142 -5.82 -16.08 23.61
CA LEU A 142 -7.23 -15.97 23.98
C LEU A 142 -7.40 -15.94 25.50
N ASP A 143 -6.74 -16.83 26.23
CA ASP A 143 -6.79 -16.86 27.70
C ASP A 143 -6.23 -15.56 28.30
N ARG A 144 -5.13 -15.02 27.74
CA ARG A 144 -4.56 -13.72 28.13
C ARG A 144 -5.58 -12.59 27.98
N GLN A 145 -6.22 -12.49 26.82
CA GLN A 145 -7.23 -11.45 26.54
C GLN A 145 -8.46 -11.55 27.45
N VAL A 146 -8.90 -12.77 27.76
CA VAL A 146 -10.09 -13.01 28.61
C VAL A 146 -9.80 -12.71 30.09
N ARG A 147 -8.58 -12.99 30.56
CA ARG A 147 -8.20 -12.78 31.97
C ARG A 147 -7.57 -11.41 32.24
N GLY A 148 -7.12 -10.72 31.21
CA GLY A 148 -6.48 -9.43 31.29
C GLY A 148 -7.45 -8.27 31.46
N ILE A 149 -6.91 -7.14 31.94
CA ILE A 149 -7.59 -5.84 31.84
C ILE A 149 -6.88 -5.07 30.73
N GLU A 150 -7.45 -5.11 29.53
CA GLU A 150 -6.86 -4.49 28.34
C GLU A 150 -7.15 -2.98 28.33
N LEU A 151 -6.11 -2.18 28.58
CA LEU A 151 -6.20 -0.71 28.69
C LEU A 151 -5.44 0.04 27.56
N ILE A 152 -4.97 -0.68 26.55
CA ILE A 152 -4.33 -0.07 25.39
C ILE A 152 -5.40 0.59 24.53
N ALA A 153 -5.39 1.93 24.45
CA ALA A 153 -6.47 2.72 23.85
C ALA A 153 -6.74 2.45 22.35
N SER A 154 -5.80 1.83 21.64
CA SER A 154 -5.94 1.46 20.22
C SER A 154 -6.41 0.02 20.01
N GLU A 155 -6.50 -0.79 21.06
CA GLU A 155 -6.97 -2.17 20.97
C GLU A 155 -8.48 -2.25 21.18
N ASN A 156 -9.10 -3.26 20.56
CA ASN A 156 -10.51 -3.55 20.70
C ASN A 156 -10.81 -5.01 20.33
N PHE A 157 -11.97 -5.52 20.73
CA PHE A 157 -12.42 -6.86 20.39
C PHE A 157 -13.40 -6.82 19.24
N ALA A 158 -13.01 -7.39 18.09
CA ALA A 158 -13.90 -7.50 16.94
C ALA A 158 -15.03 -8.50 17.20
N CYS A 159 -16.21 -8.24 16.64
CA CYS A 159 -17.34 -9.17 16.76
C CYS A 159 -17.11 -10.42 15.90
N ARG A 160 -17.77 -11.53 16.28
CA ARG A 160 -17.62 -12.83 15.60
C ARG A 160 -17.88 -12.75 14.09
N ALA A 161 -18.90 -12.00 13.68
CA ALA A 161 -19.25 -11.84 12.27
C ALA A 161 -18.12 -11.21 11.43
N VAL A 162 -17.33 -10.29 12.01
CA VAL A 162 -16.17 -9.71 11.34
C VAL A 162 -15.06 -10.75 11.18
N LEU A 163 -14.80 -11.55 12.23
CA LEU A 163 -13.80 -12.61 12.20
C LEU A 163 -14.16 -13.72 11.21
N ASP A 164 -15.44 -14.11 11.14
CA ASP A 164 -15.92 -15.11 10.18
C ASP A 164 -15.73 -14.64 8.73
N ALA A 165 -15.94 -13.35 8.44
CA ALA A 165 -15.69 -12.79 7.12
C ALA A 165 -14.18 -12.69 6.80
N LEU A 166 -13.36 -12.31 7.78
CA LEU A 166 -11.91 -12.16 7.63
C LEU A 166 -11.22 -13.49 7.31
N GLY A 167 -11.60 -14.57 7.99
CA GLY A 167 -11.07 -15.93 7.78
C GLY A 167 -11.75 -16.70 6.64
N SER A 168 -12.43 -16.03 5.72
CA SER A 168 -13.25 -16.68 4.69
C SER A 168 -12.52 -16.87 3.35
N HIS A 169 -13.18 -17.61 2.45
CA HIS A 169 -12.73 -17.85 1.07
C HIS A 169 -12.57 -16.58 0.22
N LEU A 170 -13.02 -15.41 0.69
CA LEU A 170 -12.81 -14.14 0.00
C LEU A 170 -11.32 -13.83 -0.21
N THR A 171 -10.44 -14.31 0.67
CA THR A 171 -8.98 -14.14 0.54
C THR A 171 -8.39 -14.75 -0.73
N ASN A 172 -9.11 -15.64 -1.41
CA ASN A 172 -8.62 -16.33 -2.61
C ASN A 172 -8.73 -15.47 -3.88
N LYS A 173 -9.44 -14.34 -3.84
CA LYS A 173 -9.76 -13.58 -5.06
C LYS A 173 -8.81 -12.41 -5.27
N TYR A 174 -8.19 -12.39 -6.46
CA TYR A 174 -7.47 -11.22 -6.97
C TYR A 174 -8.45 -10.24 -7.63
N SER A 175 -8.52 -9.00 -7.13
CA SER A 175 -9.52 -8.01 -7.53
C SER A 175 -8.93 -6.61 -7.77
N GLU A 176 -7.77 -6.53 -8.42
CA GLU A 176 -7.17 -5.24 -8.77
C GLU A 176 -8.13 -4.37 -9.61
N GLY A 177 -8.07 -3.07 -9.34
CA GLY A 177 -8.98 -2.07 -9.90
C GLY A 177 -10.14 -1.75 -8.96
N HIS A 178 -11.19 -1.15 -9.49
CA HIS A 178 -12.40 -0.78 -8.76
C HIS A 178 -13.62 -1.57 -9.25
N PRO A 179 -14.74 -1.61 -8.49
CA PRO A 179 -15.96 -2.26 -8.94
C PRO A 179 -16.40 -1.80 -10.32
N GLY A 180 -16.64 -2.73 -11.24
CA GLY A 180 -16.96 -2.44 -12.65
C GLY A 180 -15.76 -2.11 -13.55
N ALA A 181 -14.57 -1.93 -13.00
CA ALA A 181 -13.33 -1.60 -13.71
C ALA A 181 -12.16 -2.47 -13.20
N ARG A 182 -12.34 -3.80 -13.25
CA ARG A 182 -11.35 -4.78 -12.78
C ARG A 182 -10.43 -5.22 -13.89
N TYR A 183 -9.18 -5.50 -13.54
CA TYR A 183 -8.21 -6.10 -14.47
C TYR A 183 -8.44 -7.62 -14.69
N TYR A 184 -9.13 -8.28 -13.76
CA TYR A 184 -9.40 -9.73 -13.83
C TYR A 184 -10.90 -10.02 -13.83
N GLY A 185 -11.27 -11.12 -14.47
CA GLY A 185 -12.63 -11.66 -14.46
C GLY A 185 -13.05 -12.28 -13.11
N GLY A 186 -14.32 -12.66 -13.01
CA GLY A 186 -14.88 -13.40 -11.88
C GLY A 186 -15.10 -12.59 -10.59
N ASN A 187 -15.18 -11.26 -10.69
CA ASN A 187 -15.31 -10.35 -9.55
C ASN A 187 -16.76 -9.94 -9.24
N GLN A 188 -17.78 -10.56 -9.83
CA GLN A 188 -19.17 -10.12 -9.68
C GLN A 188 -19.65 -10.01 -8.22
N HIS A 189 -19.18 -10.91 -7.34
CA HIS A 189 -19.52 -10.86 -5.92
C HIS A 189 -18.59 -9.94 -5.13
N ILE A 190 -17.31 -9.87 -5.48
CA ILE A 190 -16.37 -8.93 -4.86
C ILE A 190 -16.81 -7.48 -5.11
N ASP A 191 -17.25 -7.17 -6.33
CA ASP A 191 -17.78 -5.85 -6.70
C ASP A 191 -19.05 -5.50 -5.93
N ALA A 192 -19.91 -6.48 -5.63
CA ALA A 192 -21.09 -6.27 -4.80
C ALA A 192 -20.69 -6.01 -3.34
N ILE A 193 -19.73 -6.76 -2.80
CA ILE A 193 -19.20 -6.59 -1.45
C ILE A 193 -18.54 -5.21 -1.28
N GLU A 194 -17.67 -4.82 -2.20
CA GLU A 194 -16.95 -3.54 -2.12
C GLU A 194 -17.90 -2.34 -2.27
N ARG A 195 -18.88 -2.39 -3.18
CA ARG A 195 -19.91 -1.35 -3.29
C ARG A 195 -20.74 -1.23 -2.01
N LEU A 196 -21.17 -2.35 -1.43
CA LEU A 196 -21.88 -2.36 -0.16
C LEU A 196 -21.02 -1.79 0.97
N CYS A 197 -19.71 -2.03 0.96
CA CYS A 197 -18.77 -1.46 1.91
C CYS A 197 -18.69 0.07 1.75
N HIS A 198 -18.59 0.59 0.51
CA HIS A 198 -18.62 2.03 0.25
C HIS A 198 -19.89 2.68 0.78
N GLU A 199 -21.05 2.13 0.42
CA GLU A 199 -22.36 2.65 0.85
C GLU A 199 -22.48 2.69 2.38
N ARG A 200 -22.08 1.60 3.05
CA ARG A 200 -22.13 1.50 4.51
C ARG A 200 -21.13 2.42 5.20
N ALA A 201 -19.95 2.63 4.62
CA ALA A 201 -18.97 3.55 5.17
C ALA A 201 -19.52 4.99 5.15
N LEU A 202 -20.06 5.45 4.01
CA LEU A 202 -20.67 6.78 3.93
C LEU A 202 -21.86 6.91 4.89
N ALA A 203 -22.72 5.90 4.95
CA ALA A 203 -23.87 5.89 5.84
C ALA A 203 -23.47 5.92 7.33
N ALA A 204 -22.42 5.19 7.73
CA ALA A 204 -21.93 5.14 9.11
C ALA A 204 -21.49 6.52 9.62
N PHE A 205 -21.01 7.38 8.72
CA PHE A 205 -20.59 8.74 9.03
C PHE A 205 -21.64 9.80 8.64
N GLY A 206 -22.82 9.39 8.17
CA GLY A 206 -23.90 10.30 7.77
C GLY A 206 -23.54 11.22 6.60
N LEU A 207 -22.70 10.76 5.67
CA LEU A 207 -22.16 11.56 4.58
C LEU A 207 -23.05 11.49 3.34
N ASP A 208 -23.23 12.63 2.67
CA ASP A 208 -23.89 12.70 1.36
C ASP A 208 -22.95 12.16 0.26
N PRO A 209 -23.34 11.09 -0.47
CA PRO A 209 -22.55 10.55 -1.57
C PRO A 209 -22.29 11.53 -2.73
N ALA A 210 -23.06 12.61 -2.83
CA ALA A 210 -22.79 13.67 -3.82
C ALA A 210 -21.56 14.52 -3.46
N CYS A 211 -21.25 14.64 -2.17
CA CYS A 211 -20.13 15.43 -1.65
C CYS A 211 -18.93 14.56 -1.23
N TRP A 212 -19.18 13.29 -0.91
CA TRP A 212 -18.18 12.39 -0.34
C TRP A 212 -18.03 11.10 -1.14
N GLY A 213 -16.78 10.78 -1.44
CA GLY A 213 -16.35 9.45 -1.85
C GLY A 213 -15.64 8.72 -0.72
N VAL A 214 -15.45 7.41 -0.89
CA VAL A 214 -14.67 6.60 0.04
C VAL A 214 -13.87 5.55 -0.73
N ASN A 215 -12.64 5.30 -0.29
CA ASN A 215 -11.85 4.16 -0.73
C ASN A 215 -11.60 3.25 0.47
N VAL A 216 -12.04 1.99 0.37
CA VAL A 216 -11.96 0.99 1.45
C VAL A 216 -10.86 -0.05 1.23
N GLN A 217 -9.96 0.18 0.26
CA GLN A 217 -8.85 -0.72 -0.08
C GLN A 217 -7.54 -0.52 0.72
N PRO A 218 -7.25 0.62 1.40
CA PRO A 218 -6.03 0.72 2.18
C PRO A 218 -5.92 -0.37 3.26
N TYR A 219 -4.76 -1.05 3.32
CA TYR A 219 -4.54 -2.20 4.21
C TYR A 219 -4.52 -1.84 5.70
N SER A 220 -4.12 -0.62 6.03
CA SER A 220 -4.00 -0.09 7.39
C SER A 220 -3.90 1.43 7.38
N CYS A 221 -4.01 2.07 8.56
CA CYS A 221 -3.92 3.52 8.74
C CYS A 221 -2.65 4.13 8.10
N THR A 222 -1.46 3.56 8.34
CA THR A 222 -0.22 4.09 7.77
C THR A 222 -0.23 4.03 6.24
N SER A 223 -0.75 2.97 5.65
CA SER A 223 -0.87 2.85 4.19
C SER A 223 -1.93 3.81 3.61
N ALA A 224 -3.02 4.06 4.34
CA ALA A 224 -4.05 5.02 3.93
C ALA A 224 -3.49 6.45 3.92
N ASN A 225 -2.81 6.85 4.98
CA ASN A 225 -2.16 8.16 5.09
C ASN A 225 -1.13 8.35 3.97
N LEU A 226 -0.28 7.34 3.73
CA LEU A 226 0.71 7.41 2.65
C LEU A 226 0.05 7.54 1.27
N ALA A 227 -1.05 6.81 1.02
CA ALA A 227 -1.80 6.91 -0.23
C ALA A 227 -2.41 8.30 -0.45
N VAL A 228 -2.90 8.96 0.61
CA VAL A 228 -3.36 10.36 0.53
C VAL A 228 -2.20 11.28 0.15
N TYR A 229 -1.04 11.14 0.81
CA TYR A 229 0.11 11.97 0.50
C TYR A 229 0.58 11.74 -0.94
N THR A 230 0.76 10.50 -1.38
CA THR A 230 1.23 10.23 -2.75
C THR A 230 0.19 10.56 -3.82
N GLY A 231 -1.10 10.61 -3.45
CA GLY A 231 -2.18 11.02 -4.36
C GLY A 231 -2.28 12.53 -4.56
N LEU A 232 -1.89 13.33 -3.55
CA LEU A 232 -2.06 14.79 -3.56
C LEU A 232 -0.72 15.55 -3.71
N LEU A 233 0.39 14.94 -3.35
CA LEU A 233 1.70 15.58 -3.22
C LEU A 233 2.72 15.01 -4.19
N GLN A 234 3.68 15.84 -4.55
CA GLN A 234 4.94 15.41 -5.15
C GLN A 234 5.98 15.09 -4.05
N PRO A 235 7.01 14.26 -4.34
CA PRO A 235 8.11 14.07 -3.41
C PRO A 235 8.72 15.42 -2.97
N LYS A 236 9.06 15.53 -1.68
CA LYS A 236 9.55 16.74 -1.00
C LYS A 236 8.53 17.87 -0.80
N ASP A 237 7.28 17.71 -1.22
CA ASP A 237 6.23 18.63 -0.78
C ASP A 237 6.08 18.58 0.75
N ARG A 238 5.51 19.65 1.29
CA ARG A 238 5.51 19.93 2.71
C ARG A 238 4.26 19.39 3.41
N ILE A 239 4.44 18.71 4.53
CA ILE A 239 3.35 18.25 5.41
C ILE A 239 3.56 18.77 6.83
N MET A 240 2.47 19.04 7.54
CA MET A 240 2.52 19.47 8.93
C MET A 240 1.57 18.64 9.80
N GLY A 241 2.10 18.00 10.84
CA GLY A 241 1.36 17.12 11.74
C GLY A 241 1.72 17.33 13.21
N LEU A 242 0.91 16.78 14.11
CA LEU A 242 1.21 16.83 15.55
C LEU A 242 2.43 15.95 15.84
N GLU A 243 3.36 16.46 16.64
CA GLU A 243 4.54 15.69 17.04
C GLU A 243 4.16 14.47 17.90
N PRO A 244 4.77 13.28 17.73
CA PRO A 244 4.39 12.10 18.51
C PRO A 244 4.51 12.25 20.04
N PRO A 245 5.61 12.83 20.59
CA PRO A 245 5.64 13.26 22.00
C PRO A 245 4.49 14.18 22.45
N SER A 246 3.88 14.94 21.53
CA SER A 246 2.73 15.80 21.79
C SER A 246 1.38 15.09 21.55
N GLY A 247 1.39 13.81 21.14
CA GLY A 247 0.20 13.00 20.92
C GLY A 247 -0.08 12.62 19.47
N GLY A 248 0.76 13.02 18.51
CA GLY A 248 0.59 12.68 17.09
C GLY A 248 0.98 11.24 16.74
N HIS A 249 0.66 10.82 15.51
CA HIS A 249 1.00 9.48 15.01
C HIS A 249 2.28 9.52 14.17
N VAL A 250 3.01 8.39 14.11
CA VAL A 250 4.28 8.32 13.36
C VAL A 250 4.11 8.57 11.87
N SER A 251 2.96 8.21 11.27
CA SER A 251 2.66 8.46 9.85
C SER A 251 2.47 9.94 9.51
N HIS A 252 2.39 10.83 10.50
CA HIS A 252 2.23 12.28 10.30
C HIS A 252 3.57 12.99 10.03
N GLY A 253 4.60 12.24 9.59
CA GLY A 253 5.91 12.78 9.22
C GLY A 253 6.91 12.81 10.37
N TYR A 254 6.95 11.79 11.23
CA TYR A 254 7.86 11.76 12.38
C TYR A 254 9.35 11.65 11.99
N TYR A 255 10.16 12.50 12.61
CA TYR A 255 11.62 12.42 12.65
C TYR A 255 12.09 12.70 14.08
N THR A 256 13.25 12.15 14.47
CA THR A 256 13.79 12.35 15.82
C THR A 256 14.32 13.78 16.00
N PRO A 257 14.51 14.25 17.25
CA PRO A 257 15.15 15.55 17.52
C PRO A 257 16.55 15.70 16.91
N SER A 258 17.26 14.58 16.68
CA SER A 258 18.56 14.56 15.99
C SER A 258 18.46 14.68 14.45
N GLY A 259 17.25 14.82 13.90
CA GLY A 259 17.00 14.90 12.46
C GLY A 259 16.91 13.56 11.75
N LYS A 260 16.96 12.43 12.46
CA LYS A 260 16.81 11.10 11.83
C LYS A 260 15.35 10.91 11.41
N LYS A 261 15.11 10.77 10.11
CA LYS A 261 13.81 10.44 9.53
C LYS A 261 13.41 9.02 9.94
N VAL A 262 12.22 8.86 10.54
CA VAL A 262 11.72 7.58 11.08
C VAL A 262 10.58 7.03 10.23
N SER A 263 9.62 7.89 9.89
CA SER A 263 8.45 7.50 9.11
C SER A 263 8.72 7.53 7.60
N GLY A 264 8.01 6.70 6.82
CA GLY A 264 8.03 6.82 5.37
C GLY A 264 7.63 8.22 4.90
N ALA A 265 6.65 8.84 5.57
CA ALA A 265 6.21 10.20 5.27
C ALA A 265 7.33 11.23 5.40
N SER A 266 8.14 11.21 6.46
CA SER A 266 9.28 12.12 6.62
C SER A 266 10.46 11.80 5.71
N ILE A 267 10.54 10.58 5.16
CA ILE A 267 11.53 10.21 4.15
C ILE A 267 11.17 10.81 2.79
N PHE A 268 9.92 10.64 2.35
CA PHE A 268 9.47 11.05 1.01
C PHE A 268 9.01 12.51 0.92
N PHE A 269 8.55 13.08 2.03
CA PHE A 269 8.00 14.44 2.13
C PHE A 269 8.79 15.27 3.15
N GLU A 270 8.74 16.58 3.02
CA GLU A 270 9.33 17.49 4.00
C GLU A 270 8.32 17.73 5.12
N SER A 271 8.68 17.32 6.34
CA SER A 271 7.78 17.40 7.48
C SER A 271 8.24 18.47 8.47
N LEU A 272 7.29 19.23 8.99
CA LEU A 272 7.47 20.06 10.18
C LEU A 272 6.37 19.74 11.19
N SER A 273 6.73 19.54 12.46
CA SER A 273 5.72 19.24 13.47
C SER A 273 5.23 20.51 14.19
N TYR A 274 3.93 20.56 14.47
CA TYR A 274 3.37 21.42 15.51
C TYR A 274 3.23 20.64 16.83
N LYS A 275 3.02 21.37 17.93
CA LYS A 275 3.15 20.82 19.29
C LYS A 275 2.03 21.29 20.19
N VAL A 276 1.89 20.61 21.33
CA VAL A 276 1.12 21.14 22.45
C VAL A 276 1.90 22.21 23.20
N ASN A 277 1.18 23.10 23.87
CA ASN A 277 1.73 23.95 24.90
C ASN A 277 2.11 23.07 26.13
N PRO A 278 3.37 23.07 26.57
CA PRO A 278 3.83 22.16 27.62
C PRO A 278 3.27 22.49 29.02
N GLN A 279 2.70 23.68 29.23
CA GLN A 279 2.06 24.07 30.48
C GLN A 279 0.60 23.60 30.55
N THR A 280 -0.13 23.66 29.43
CA THR A 280 -1.56 23.32 29.39
C THR A 280 -1.85 21.92 28.86
N GLY A 281 -0.92 21.34 28.10
CA GLY A 281 -1.12 20.08 27.38
C GLY A 281 -2.08 20.19 26.19
N LEU A 282 -2.53 21.40 25.83
CA LEU A 282 -3.41 21.67 24.69
C LEU A 282 -2.58 22.03 23.46
N ILE A 283 -3.09 21.75 22.26
CA ILE A 283 -2.46 22.22 21.01
C ILE A 283 -2.31 23.74 21.06
N ASP A 284 -1.11 24.22 20.74
CA ASP A 284 -0.81 25.65 20.66
C ASP A 284 -1.20 26.16 19.25
N TYR A 285 -2.48 26.48 19.08
CA TYR A 285 -3.04 26.86 17.76
C TYR A 285 -2.44 28.15 17.19
N ASP A 286 -1.98 29.06 18.04
CA ASP A 286 -1.37 30.31 17.59
C ASP A 286 0.04 30.06 17.05
N LYS A 287 0.86 29.26 17.76
CA LYS A 287 2.16 28.81 17.21
C LYS A 287 2.01 27.89 16.00
N LEU A 288 0.95 27.09 15.97
CA LEU A 288 0.60 26.29 14.80
C LEU A 288 0.38 27.20 13.60
N GLU A 289 -0.42 28.26 13.75
CA GLU A 289 -0.67 29.23 12.67
C GLU A 289 0.61 29.92 12.22
N GLU A 290 1.40 30.46 13.15
CA GLU A 290 2.71 31.09 12.86
C GLU A 290 3.60 30.16 12.02
N ARG A 291 3.78 28.92 12.47
CA ARG A 291 4.59 27.92 11.76
C ARG A 291 4.01 27.54 10.41
N ALA A 292 2.69 27.43 10.30
CA ALA A 292 2.04 27.13 9.03
C ALA A 292 2.28 28.24 8.00
N MET A 293 2.27 29.51 8.44
CA MET A 293 2.54 30.66 7.57
C MET A 293 4.00 30.74 7.15
N ASP A 294 4.96 30.31 7.96
CA ASP A 294 6.36 30.25 7.54
C ASP A 294 6.63 29.04 6.64
N PHE A 295 6.16 27.86 7.07
CA PHE A 295 6.46 26.60 6.44
C PHE A 295 5.62 26.32 5.19
N HIS A 296 4.44 26.93 5.03
CA HIS A 296 3.54 26.72 3.89
C HIS A 296 3.32 25.24 3.55
N PRO A 297 2.74 24.44 4.47
CA PRO A 297 2.47 23.04 4.18
C PRO A 297 1.45 22.89 3.06
N LYS A 298 1.57 21.83 2.26
CA LYS A 298 0.55 21.43 1.29
C LYS A 298 -0.56 20.62 1.93
N ILE A 299 -0.24 19.86 2.99
CA ILE A 299 -1.23 19.19 3.83
C ILE A 299 -1.00 19.59 5.29
N LEU A 300 -2.05 20.09 5.94
CA LEU A 300 -2.13 20.25 7.38
C LEU A 300 -2.93 19.08 7.95
N ILE A 301 -2.33 18.31 8.85
CA ILE A 301 -2.92 17.10 9.42
C ILE A 301 -3.43 17.42 10.82
N CYS A 302 -4.70 17.15 11.10
CA CYS A 302 -5.26 17.02 12.46
C CYS A 302 -5.55 15.55 12.78
N GLY A 303 -5.62 15.20 14.06
CA GLY A 303 -5.72 13.82 14.52
C GLY A 303 -4.43 13.33 15.18
N GLY A 304 -4.54 12.33 16.05
CA GLY A 304 -3.43 11.84 16.85
C GLY A 304 -3.76 10.55 17.58
N SER A 305 -2.73 9.95 18.19
CA SER A 305 -2.82 8.67 18.89
C SER A 305 -3.07 8.81 20.39
N SER A 306 -2.50 9.84 21.01
CA SER A 306 -2.48 9.99 22.47
C SER A 306 -2.77 11.42 22.92
N TYR A 307 -3.47 12.20 22.10
CA TYR A 307 -3.99 13.50 22.48
C TYR A 307 -5.37 13.35 23.15
N PRO A 308 -5.55 13.70 24.43
CA PRO A 308 -6.73 13.34 25.21
C PRO A 308 -7.86 14.40 25.16
N ARG A 309 -7.80 15.32 24.20
CA ARG A 309 -8.76 16.43 24.08
C ARG A 309 -9.35 16.46 22.68
N GLU A 310 -10.50 17.12 22.56
CA GLU A 310 -11.12 17.42 21.29
C GLU A 310 -10.25 18.37 20.46
N TRP A 311 -10.45 18.32 19.15
CA TRP A 311 -9.76 19.17 18.19
C TRP A 311 -10.63 20.36 17.85
N ASP A 312 -10.07 21.57 17.89
CA ASP A 312 -10.70 22.75 17.30
C ASP A 312 -10.58 22.68 15.78
N PHE A 313 -11.50 21.94 15.16
CA PHE A 313 -11.53 21.72 13.72
C PHE A 313 -11.77 23.01 12.93
N ALA A 314 -12.53 23.96 13.47
CA ALA A 314 -12.77 25.25 12.84
C ALA A 314 -11.47 26.08 12.79
N ARG A 315 -10.70 26.10 13.88
CA ARG A 315 -9.39 26.74 13.92
C ARG A 315 -8.39 26.07 12.97
N MET A 316 -8.40 24.73 12.89
CA MET A 316 -7.57 24.00 11.91
C MET A 316 -7.92 24.37 10.47
N ARG A 317 -9.21 24.42 10.12
CA ARG A 317 -9.70 24.81 8.79
C ARG A 317 -9.28 26.24 8.44
N LEU A 318 -9.47 27.18 9.36
CA LEU A 318 -9.03 28.57 9.17
C LEU A 318 -7.53 28.66 8.85
N ILE A 319 -6.68 27.91 9.57
CA ILE A 319 -5.23 27.93 9.35
C ILE A 319 -4.88 27.31 8.00
N ALA A 320 -5.48 26.17 7.66
CA ALA A 320 -5.28 25.51 6.38
C ALA A 320 -5.65 26.41 5.19
N ASP A 321 -6.79 27.09 5.26
CA ASP A 321 -7.23 28.01 4.20
C ASP A 321 -6.26 29.21 4.06
N LYS A 322 -5.76 29.75 5.18
CA LYS A 322 -4.79 30.87 5.16
C LYS A 322 -3.47 30.52 4.47
N CYS A 323 -2.94 29.32 4.66
CA CYS A 323 -1.70 28.88 4.00
C CYS A 323 -1.93 28.12 2.68
N GLY A 324 -3.19 27.93 2.27
CA GLY A 324 -3.56 27.19 1.06
C GLY A 324 -3.29 25.69 1.13
N ALA A 325 -3.36 25.11 2.33
CA ALA A 325 -3.15 23.68 2.57
C ALA A 325 -4.47 22.89 2.46
N VAL A 326 -4.37 21.63 2.05
CA VAL A 326 -5.44 20.65 2.29
C VAL A 326 -5.46 20.31 3.77
N LEU A 327 -6.63 20.43 4.41
CA LEU A 327 -6.82 19.93 5.77
C LEU A 327 -7.20 18.45 5.73
N MET A 328 -6.38 17.62 6.36
CA MET A 328 -6.58 16.18 6.48
C MET A 328 -6.83 15.81 7.95
N CYS A 329 -7.90 15.07 8.22
CA CYS A 329 -8.18 14.53 9.55
C CYS A 329 -7.89 13.02 9.60
N ASP A 330 -6.91 12.63 10.41
CA ASP A 330 -6.68 11.24 10.79
C ASP A 330 -7.46 10.91 12.08
N MET A 331 -8.69 10.44 11.89
CA MET A 331 -9.61 10.13 13.00
C MET A 331 -9.47 8.71 13.57
N ALA A 332 -8.35 8.00 13.33
CA ALA A 332 -8.21 6.57 13.65
C ALA A 332 -8.70 6.20 15.07
N HIS A 333 -8.25 6.92 16.09
CA HIS A 333 -8.61 6.66 17.49
C HIS A 333 -10.06 7.01 17.87
N ILE A 334 -10.68 7.96 17.17
CA ILE A 334 -12.01 8.49 17.53
C ILE A 334 -13.11 8.07 16.54
N SER A 335 -12.77 7.35 15.48
CA SER A 335 -13.69 7.00 14.37
C SER A 335 -15.00 6.36 14.83
N GLY A 336 -14.95 5.46 15.82
CA GLY A 336 -16.16 4.86 16.42
C GLY A 336 -17.02 5.86 17.19
N LEU A 337 -16.41 6.78 17.93
CA LEU A 337 -17.12 7.84 18.67
C LEU A 337 -17.78 8.84 17.71
N VAL A 338 -17.08 9.16 16.62
CA VAL A 338 -17.57 9.99 15.53
C VAL A 338 -18.78 9.34 14.85
N ALA A 339 -18.67 8.07 14.44
CA ALA A 339 -19.78 7.34 13.83
C ALA A 339 -21.00 7.22 14.76
N ALA A 340 -20.77 7.07 16.07
CA ALA A 340 -21.81 7.04 17.09
C ALA A 340 -22.39 8.43 17.44
N LYS A 341 -21.83 9.52 16.89
CA LYS A 341 -22.25 10.91 17.16
C LYS A 341 -22.15 11.32 18.63
N VAL A 342 -21.16 10.78 19.34
CA VAL A 342 -20.87 11.09 20.75
C VAL A 342 -19.55 11.85 20.92
N HIS A 343 -18.90 12.18 19.82
CA HIS A 343 -17.75 13.05 19.75
C HIS A 343 -18.01 14.05 18.64
N ASP A 344 -17.68 15.31 18.87
CA ASP A 344 -17.83 16.32 17.84
C ASP A 344 -16.98 15.94 16.63
N TYR A 345 -17.64 15.84 15.48
CA TYR A 345 -16.99 15.63 14.19
C TYR A 345 -17.53 16.61 13.17
N CYS A 346 -16.63 17.04 12.28
CA CYS A 346 -16.89 18.06 11.29
C CYS A 346 -17.69 17.58 10.07
N SER A 347 -18.93 17.16 10.32
CA SER A 347 -19.93 16.96 9.26
C SER A 347 -20.75 18.22 8.92
N GLY A 348 -20.59 19.32 9.68
CA GLY A 348 -21.37 20.56 9.49
C GLY A 348 -20.63 21.79 8.96
N SER A 349 -19.29 21.79 8.97
CA SER A 349 -18.51 23.04 8.77
C SER A 349 -17.25 22.88 7.90
N PHE A 350 -17.12 21.78 7.16
CA PHE A 350 -15.87 21.46 6.44
C PHE A 350 -15.88 21.73 4.93
N PHE A 351 -16.94 22.34 4.39
CA PHE A 351 -16.95 22.85 3.02
C PHE A 351 -17.59 24.22 2.94
#